data_AF-U2S5M3-F1
#
_entry.id   AF-U2S5M3-F1
#
_cell.length_a   1.000
_cell.length_b   1.000
_cell.length_c   1.000
_cell.angle_alpha   90.00
_cell.angle_beta   90.00
_cell.angle_gamma   90.00
#
_symmetry.space_group_name_H-M   'P 1'
#
loop_
_entity.id
_entity.type
_entity.pdbx_description
1 polymer ?
#
loop_
_entity_poly.entity_id
_entity_poly.type
_entity_poly.pdbx_seq_one_letter_code
_entity_poly.pdbx_strand_id
1 'polypeptide(L)'
;MVTRMGPPTVAGRWSLLPERDLDSTVRAHGQAETLLDRYGVVTRGSVMNEGTPGGFALAYKVLSGFEETGRARRGYFVETLGAAQFATGATVDRLRGFTRDPLQEREHSAIALAATDPANPYGAALPWPAVPGEAGTGHRPGRKAGALVVLVDGELTLYVERGGKSLLSFSDPEDAEAGPTLAAASR
;
A
#
# COMPACT_ATOMS: atom_id res chain seq x y z
N MET A 1 14.53 42.75 -2.29
CA MET A 1 14.50 41.97 -3.54
C MET A 1 15.76 41.12 -3.58
N VAL A 2 15.67 39.83 -3.24
CA VAL A 2 16.86 38.95 -3.23
C VAL A 2 17.05 38.40 -4.65
N THR A 3 18.03 38.94 -5.36
CA THR A 3 18.50 38.40 -6.65
C THR A 3 19.39 37.19 -6.39
N ARG A 4 18.91 36.00 -6.79
CA ARG A 4 19.70 34.75 -6.73
C ARG A 4 20.84 34.81 -7.76
N MET A 5 22.06 34.96 -7.28
CA MET A 5 23.29 34.88 -8.09
C MET A 5 23.82 33.45 -8.06
N GLY A 6 23.55 32.68 -9.12
CA GLY A 6 24.15 31.36 -9.36
C GLY A 6 23.97 30.96 -10.84
N PRO A 7 24.87 30.17 -11.43
CA PRO A 7 24.77 29.77 -12.84
C PRO A 7 23.41 29.12 -13.13
N PRO A 8 22.77 29.40 -14.29
CA PRO A 8 21.42 28.91 -14.61
C PRO A 8 21.33 27.37 -14.70
N THR A 9 22.47 26.68 -14.73
CA THR A 9 22.60 25.22 -14.69
C THR A 9 22.52 24.62 -13.28
N VAL A 10 22.66 25.43 -12.22
CA VAL A 10 22.69 24.98 -10.82
C VAL A 10 21.38 25.29 -10.08
N ALA A 11 20.57 26.21 -10.60
CA ALA A 11 19.24 26.49 -10.07
C ALA A 11 18.21 25.58 -10.74
N GLY A 12 17.72 24.56 -10.02
CA GLY A 12 16.56 23.78 -10.46
C GLY A 12 15.42 24.72 -10.89
N ARG A 13 14.81 24.45 -12.05
CA ARG A 13 13.73 25.28 -12.59
C ARG A 13 12.45 24.99 -11.83
N TRP A 14 12.25 25.67 -10.71
CA TRP A 14 10.97 25.69 -10.02
C TRP A 14 9.99 26.52 -10.84
N SER A 15 8.96 25.88 -11.38
CA SER A 15 7.79 26.56 -11.97
C SER A 15 6.62 26.50 -11.01
N LEU A 16 5.77 27.53 -11.04
CA LEU A 16 4.50 27.49 -10.33
C LEU A 16 3.64 26.37 -10.93
N LEU A 17 2.99 25.58 -10.07
CA LEU A 17 1.99 24.62 -10.52
C LEU A 17 0.75 25.37 -11.04
N PRO A 18 -0.01 24.80 -12.00
CA PRO A 18 -1.29 25.36 -12.39
C PRO A 18 -2.21 25.62 -11.20
N GLU A 19 -3.10 26.59 -11.33
CA GLU A 19 -4.13 26.81 -10.33
C GLU A 19 -4.98 25.55 -10.13
N ARG A 20 -5.43 25.33 -8.90
CA ARG A 20 -6.24 24.17 -8.57
C ARG A 20 -7.62 24.33 -9.21
N ASP A 21 -8.06 23.30 -9.91
CA ASP A 21 -9.47 23.19 -10.29
C ASP A 21 -10.34 23.21 -9.02
N LEU A 22 -11.40 23.99 -9.03
CA LEU A 22 -12.33 24.16 -7.90
C LEU A 22 -13.61 23.34 -8.06
N ASP A 23 -13.85 22.74 -9.23
CA ASP A 23 -14.99 21.86 -9.44
C ASP A 23 -14.84 20.58 -8.60
N SER A 24 -15.75 20.41 -7.65
CA SER A 24 -15.72 19.26 -6.73
C SER A 24 -15.90 17.91 -7.44
N THR A 25 -16.62 17.88 -8.56
CA THR A 25 -16.85 16.67 -9.36
C THR A 25 -15.58 16.27 -10.10
N VAL A 26 -14.92 17.22 -10.77
CA VAL A 26 -13.66 16.98 -11.49
C VAL A 26 -12.58 16.49 -10.52
N ARG A 27 -12.51 17.11 -9.34
CA ARG A 27 -11.56 16.68 -8.29
C ARG A 27 -11.85 15.28 -7.77
N ALA A 28 -13.12 14.97 -7.46
CA ALA A 28 -13.48 13.64 -6.96
C ALA A 28 -13.18 12.55 -8.00
N HIS A 29 -13.39 12.85 -9.29
CA HIS A 29 -13.02 12.00 -10.41
C HIS A 29 -11.51 11.71 -10.45
N GLY A 30 -10.67 12.76 -10.47
CA GLY A 30 -9.22 12.61 -10.49
C GLY A 30 -8.65 11.95 -9.23
N GLN A 31 -9.29 12.15 -8.07
CA GLN A 31 -8.95 11.43 -6.84
C GLN A 31 -9.22 9.93 -6.95
N ALA A 32 -10.36 9.53 -7.53
CA ALA A 32 -10.67 8.11 -7.75
C ALA A 32 -9.68 7.45 -8.71
N GLU A 33 -9.27 8.13 -9.78
CA GLU A 33 -8.21 7.66 -10.69
C GLU A 33 -6.88 7.49 -9.94
N THR A 34 -6.46 8.52 -9.19
CA THR A 34 -5.21 8.48 -8.41
C THR A 34 -5.21 7.32 -7.42
N LEU A 35 -6.35 7.03 -6.77
CA LEU A 35 -6.48 5.90 -5.87
C LEU A 35 -6.33 4.55 -6.60
N LEU A 36 -6.95 4.40 -7.77
CA LEU A 36 -6.83 3.18 -8.59
C LEU A 36 -5.39 2.96 -9.06
N ASP A 37 -4.72 4.00 -9.53
CA ASP A 37 -3.32 3.92 -9.99
C ASP A 37 -2.37 3.62 -8.84
N ARG A 38 -2.61 4.21 -7.67
CA ARG A 38 -1.75 4.08 -6.49
C ARG A 38 -1.87 2.72 -5.81
N TYR A 39 -3.09 2.24 -5.59
CA TYR A 39 -3.34 1.04 -4.78
C TYR A 39 -3.58 -0.21 -5.64
N GLY A 40 -3.92 -0.06 -6.91
CA GLY A 40 -4.36 -1.15 -7.79
C GLY A 40 -5.77 -1.66 -7.44
N VAL A 41 -5.97 -2.05 -6.18
CA VAL A 41 -7.26 -2.40 -5.58
C VAL A 41 -7.61 -1.35 -4.52
N VAL A 42 -8.65 -0.57 -4.78
CA VAL A 42 -9.16 0.43 -3.86
C VAL A 42 -10.18 -0.20 -2.92
N THR A 43 -9.90 -0.12 -1.63
CA THR A 43 -10.78 -0.57 -0.54
C THR A 43 -11.18 0.59 0.36
N ARG A 44 -12.10 0.36 1.31
CA ARG A 44 -12.38 1.36 2.36
C ARG A 44 -11.11 1.76 3.12
N GLY A 45 -10.26 0.80 3.46
CA GLY A 45 -9.01 1.05 4.19
C GLY A 45 -8.04 1.92 3.40
N SER A 46 -7.90 1.70 2.09
CA SER A 46 -7.07 2.52 1.19
C SER A 46 -7.52 3.99 1.19
N VAL A 47 -8.83 4.24 1.08
CA VAL A 47 -9.39 5.60 1.06
C VAL A 47 -9.20 6.32 2.40
N MET A 48 -9.41 5.61 3.51
CA MET A 48 -9.23 6.15 4.86
C MET A 48 -7.75 6.47 5.14
N ASN A 49 -6.84 5.58 4.73
CA ASN A 49 -5.40 5.77 4.90
C ASN A 49 -4.88 7.00 4.13
N GLU A 50 -5.40 7.27 2.93
CA GLU A 50 -5.05 8.46 2.15
C GLU A 50 -5.67 9.76 2.73
N GLY A 51 -6.66 9.65 3.63
CA GLY A 51 -7.37 10.81 4.17
C GLY A 51 -8.17 11.59 3.12
N THR A 52 -8.74 10.87 2.13
CA THR A 52 -9.38 11.50 0.97
C THR A 52 -10.59 12.36 1.38
N PRO A 53 -10.68 13.63 0.93
CA PRO A 53 -11.84 14.48 1.17
C PRO A 53 -13.17 13.82 0.75
N GLY A 54 -14.20 13.95 1.58
CA GLY A 54 -15.49 13.27 1.37
C GLY A 54 -15.50 11.78 1.74
N GLY A 55 -14.34 11.22 2.11
CA GLY A 55 -14.20 9.88 2.64
C GLY A 55 -14.67 8.77 1.71
N PHE A 56 -14.95 7.60 2.28
CA PHE A 56 -15.30 6.42 1.50
C PHE A 56 -16.65 6.56 0.78
N ALA A 57 -17.62 7.28 1.34
CA ALA A 57 -18.92 7.44 0.72
C ALA A 57 -18.84 8.15 -0.64
N LEU A 58 -18.06 9.23 -0.72
CA LEU A 58 -17.84 9.95 -1.98
C LEU A 58 -17.03 9.09 -2.97
N ALA A 59 -15.93 8.48 -2.51
CA ALA A 59 -15.11 7.60 -3.35
C ALA A 59 -15.94 6.44 -3.92
N TYR A 60 -16.77 5.80 -3.10
CA TYR A 60 -17.65 4.71 -3.51
C TYR A 60 -18.64 5.16 -4.59
N LYS A 61 -19.26 6.34 -4.45
CA LYS A 61 -20.17 6.89 -5.47
C LYS A 61 -19.48 7.06 -6.81
N VAL A 62 -18.28 7.66 -6.82
CA VAL A 62 -17.51 7.90 -8.06
C VAL A 62 -17.05 6.59 -8.68
N LEU A 63 -16.52 5.66 -7.87
CA LEU A 63 -16.04 4.35 -8.34
C LEU A 63 -17.18 3.46 -8.86
N SER A 64 -18.40 3.59 -8.32
CA SER A 64 -19.59 2.93 -8.87
C SER A 64 -19.94 3.49 -10.26
N GLY A 65 -19.81 4.80 -10.47
CA GLY A 65 -19.94 5.37 -11.82
C GLY A 65 -18.82 4.91 -12.79
N PHE A 66 -17.61 4.65 -12.28
CA PHE A 66 -16.54 4.05 -13.08
C PHE A 66 -16.84 2.59 -13.44
N GLU A 67 -17.52 1.85 -12.56
CA GLU A 67 -18.01 0.51 -12.85
C GLU A 67 -19.05 0.52 -13.98
N GLU A 68 -20.06 1.41 -13.90
CA GLU A 68 -21.10 1.56 -14.92
C GLU A 68 -20.54 1.88 -16.32
N THR A 69 -19.43 2.61 -16.38
CA THR A 69 -18.73 2.97 -17.62
C THR A 69 -17.64 1.99 -18.03
N GLY A 70 -17.46 0.90 -17.27
CA GLY A 70 -16.47 -0.16 -17.55
C GLY A 70 -15.00 0.20 -17.24
N ARG A 71 -14.76 1.36 -16.61
CA ARG A 71 -13.41 1.84 -16.25
C ARG A 71 -12.83 1.13 -15.04
N ALA A 72 -13.69 0.71 -14.13
CA ALA A 72 -13.35 -0.12 -12.98
C ALA A 72 -14.27 -1.34 -12.91
N ARG A 73 -13.89 -2.32 -12.10
CA ARG A 73 -14.72 -3.48 -11.76
C ARG A 73 -14.79 -3.57 -10.24
N ARG A 74 -16.01 -3.79 -9.74
CA ARG A 74 -16.23 -4.08 -8.33
C ARG A 74 -16.21 -5.59 -8.11
N GLY A 75 -15.61 -6.05 -7.01
CA GLY A 75 -15.53 -7.48 -6.73
C GLY A 75 -14.84 -7.83 -5.42
N TYR A 76 -14.59 -9.12 -5.24
CA TYR A 76 -13.80 -9.67 -4.13
C TYR A 76 -12.40 -9.98 -4.65
N PHE A 77 -11.44 -9.09 -4.35
CA PHE A 77 -10.04 -9.26 -4.77
C PHE A 77 -9.14 -9.62 -3.59
N VAL A 78 -9.46 -9.07 -2.43
CA VAL A 78 -8.77 -9.34 -1.16
C VAL A 78 -9.68 -10.18 -0.28
N GLU A 79 -9.17 -11.32 0.18
CA GLU A 79 -9.84 -12.18 1.16
C GLU A 79 -10.10 -11.42 2.47
N THR A 80 -11.08 -11.85 3.27
CA THR A 80 -11.51 -11.24 4.55
C THR A 80 -12.18 -9.86 4.43
N LEU A 81 -12.09 -9.20 3.27
CA LEU A 81 -12.77 -7.93 3.01
C LEU A 81 -14.09 -8.13 2.23
N GLY A 82 -15.07 -7.25 2.47
CA GLY A 82 -16.34 -7.26 1.73
C GLY A 82 -16.22 -6.81 0.27
N ALA A 83 -17.31 -6.91 -0.50
CA ALA A 83 -17.33 -6.66 -1.96
C ALA A 83 -17.06 -5.21 -2.41
N ALA A 84 -17.00 -4.26 -1.47
CA ALA A 84 -16.82 -2.84 -1.78
C ALA A 84 -15.34 -2.53 -2.10
N GLN A 85 -14.80 -3.23 -3.09
CA GLN A 85 -13.44 -3.13 -3.59
C GLN A 85 -13.50 -2.86 -5.09
N PHE A 86 -12.66 -1.96 -5.59
CA PHE A 86 -12.66 -1.56 -6.99
C PHE A 86 -11.25 -1.68 -7.56
N ALA A 87 -11.14 -2.21 -8.78
CA ALA A 87 -9.88 -2.32 -9.50
C ALA A 87 -10.10 -2.05 -11.00
N THR A 88 -9.08 -1.60 -11.71
CA THR A 88 -9.14 -1.50 -13.18
C THR A 88 -9.10 -2.89 -13.80
N GLY A 89 -9.59 -3.03 -15.05
CA GLY A 89 -9.50 -4.31 -15.78
C GLY A 89 -8.08 -4.86 -15.86
N ALA A 90 -7.11 -3.99 -16.16
CA ALA A 90 -5.69 -4.35 -16.23
C ALA A 90 -5.15 -4.86 -14.88
N THR A 91 -5.54 -4.25 -13.76
CA THR A 91 -5.17 -4.75 -12.43
C THR A 91 -5.78 -6.12 -12.16
N VAL A 92 -7.05 -6.33 -12.49
CA VAL A 92 -7.72 -7.64 -12.31
C VAL A 92 -7.02 -8.72 -13.13
N ASP A 93 -6.65 -8.43 -14.37
CA ASP A 93 -5.96 -9.40 -15.22
C ASP A 93 -4.54 -9.69 -14.72
N ARG A 94 -3.83 -8.68 -14.19
CA ARG A 94 -2.54 -8.88 -13.52
C ARG A 94 -2.68 -9.75 -12.27
N LEU A 95 -3.70 -9.53 -11.44
CA LEU A 95 -3.95 -10.33 -10.22
C LEU A 95 -4.15 -11.81 -10.52
N ARG A 96 -4.83 -12.13 -11.62
CA ARG A 96 -5.00 -13.53 -12.08
C ARG A 96 -3.69 -14.22 -12.42
N GLY A 97 -2.65 -13.46 -12.77
CA GLY A 97 -1.31 -13.99 -13.02
C GLY A 97 -0.52 -14.36 -11.76
N PHE A 98 -0.98 -13.95 -10.57
CA PHE A 98 -0.30 -14.21 -9.29
C PHE A 98 -0.84 -15.44 -8.54
N THR A 99 -1.67 -16.27 -9.18
CA THR A 99 -2.07 -17.55 -8.61
C THR A 99 -0.83 -18.41 -8.33
N ARG A 100 -0.65 -18.81 -7.07
CA ARG A 100 0.46 -19.67 -6.65
C ARG A 100 0.06 -21.13 -6.81
N ASP A 101 0.94 -21.89 -7.44
CA ASP A 101 0.92 -23.34 -7.34
C ASP A 101 1.65 -23.72 -6.04
N PRO A 102 0.94 -24.25 -5.03
CA PRO A 102 1.55 -24.62 -3.75
C PRO A 102 2.60 -25.74 -3.87
N LEU A 103 2.63 -26.46 -5.01
CA LEU A 103 3.60 -27.53 -5.25
C LEU A 103 4.85 -27.04 -6.00
N GLN A 104 4.87 -25.80 -6.48
CA GLN A 104 6.01 -25.29 -7.22
C GLN A 104 7.07 -24.70 -6.29
N GLU A 105 8.21 -25.39 -6.17
CA GLU A 105 9.39 -24.86 -5.48
C GLU A 105 9.91 -23.59 -6.19
N ARG A 106 10.07 -22.51 -5.43
CA ARG A 106 10.59 -21.22 -5.89
C ARG A 106 11.49 -20.62 -4.84
N GLU A 107 12.46 -19.82 -5.27
CA GLU A 107 13.25 -19.02 -4.34
C GLU A 107 12.38 -17.91 -3.73
N HIS A 108 12.48 -17.73 -2.42
CA HIS A 108 11.76 -16.68 -1.70
C HIS A 108 12.11 -15.29 -2.25
N SER A 109 11.08 -14.49 -2.50
CA SER A 109 11.25 -13.10 -2.92
C SER A 109 10.95 -12.15 -1.77
N ALA A 110 12.00 -11.50 -1.24
CA ALA A 110 11.87 -10.47 -0.22
C ALA A 110 11.78 -9.06 -0.82
N ILE A 111 10.88 -8.23 -0.30
CA ILE A 111 10.75 -6.81 -0.66
C ILE A 111 10.65 -5.99 0.63
N ALA A 112 11.55 -5.02 0.79
CA ALA A 112 11.49 -4.02 1.84
C ALA A 112 10.78 -2.76 1.36
N LEU A 113 9.75 -2.33 2.10
CA LEU A 113 8.97 -1.13 1.81
C LEU A 113 9.00 -0.18 3.01
N ALA A 114 8.83 1.11 2.77
CA ALA A 114 8.44 2.01 3.85
C ALA A 114 7.10 1.55 4.44
N ALA A 115 6.95 1.56 5.77
CA ALA A 115 5.70 1.14 6.41
C ALA A 115 4.49 2.00 5.95
N THR A 116 4.76 3.22 5.46
CA THR A 116 3.77 4.15 4.91
C THR A 116 3.48 3.93 3.43
N ASP A 117 4.25 3.11 2.72
CA ASP A 117 4.13 2.92 1.28
C ASP A 117 2.75 2.35 0.88
N PRO A 118 2.08 2.89 -0.16
CA PRO A 118 0.77 2.38 -0.60
C PRO A 118 0.75 0.88 -0.97
N ALA A 119 1.88 0.30 -1.39
CA ALA A 119 2.00 -1.11 -1.69
C ALA A 119 1.96 -2.00 -0.43
N ASN A 120 2.22 -1.44 0.76
CA ASN A 120 2.00 -2.15 2.03
C ASN A 120 0.49 -2.13 2.35
N PRO A 121 -0.22 -3.28 2.39
CA PRO A 121 -1.65 -3.31 2.73
C PRO A 121 -1.91 -3.25 4.25
N TYR A 122 -0.93 -3.61 5.08
CA TYR A 122 -1.08 -3.75 6.53
C TYR A 122 -1.14 -2.39 7.24
N GLY A 123 -2.01 -2.29 8.23
CA GLY A 123 -2.34 -1.03 8.89
C GLY A 123 -3.15 -0.05 8.03
N ALA A 124 -3.66 -0.50 6.88
CA ALA A 124 -4.54 0.26 5.99
C ALA A 124 -5.75 -0.58 5.57
N ALA A 125 -5.60 -1.37 4.49
CA ALA A 125 -6.66 -2.27 4.03
C ALA A 125 -6.76 -3.53 4.90
N LEU A 126 -5.61 -4.04 5.35
CA LEU A 126 -5.51 -5.19 6.23
C LEU A 126 -5.10 -4.74 7.65
N PRO A 127 -5.60 -5.40 8.71
CA PRO A 127 -5.08 -5.18 10.06
C PRO A 127 -3.63 -5.66 10.15
N TRP A 128 -2.89 -5.15 11.12
CA TRP A 128 -1.59 -5.75 11.45
C TRP A 128 -1.79 -7.17 12.01
N PRO A 129 -1.00 -8.17 11.57
CA PRO A 129 -1.07 -9.51 12.14
C PRO A 129 -0.61 -9.50 13.61
N ALA A 130 -1.00 -10.54 14.34
CA ALA A 130 -0.52 -10.75 15.69
C ALA A 130 0.98 -11.08 15.67
N VAL A 131 1.73 -10.56 16.63
CA VAL A 131 3.15 -10.89 16.81
C VAL A 131 3.24 -12.15 17.69
N PRO A 132 3.84 -13.26 17.22
CA PRO A 132 4.03 -14.46 18.02
C PRO A 132 4.80 -14.17 19.31
N GLY A 133 4.36 -14.72 20.45
CA GLY A 133 5.09 -14.63 21.73
C GLY A 133 5.11 -13.25 22.42
N GLU A 134 4.64 -12.17 21.78
CA GLU A 134 4.70 -10.81 22.32
C GLU A 134 3.38 -10.31 22.96
N ALA A 135 2.74 -11.15 23.76
CA ALA A 135 1.63 -10.70 24.60
C ALA A 135 2.16 -9.77 25.72
N GLY A 136 2.30 -8.47 25.43
CA GLY A 136 2.57 -7.44 26.45
C GLY A 136 3.82 -6.58 26.28
N THR A 137 4.56 -6.66 25.16
CA THR A 137 5.80 -5.89 24.92
C THR A 137 5.55 -4.39 24.66
N GLY A 138 4.29 -3.98 24.44
CA GLY A 138 3.90 -2.58 24.15
C GLY A 138 4.34 -2.07 22.77
N HIS A 139 5.35 -2.69 22.15
CA HIS A 139 5.78 -2.43 20.80
C HIS A 139 4.73 -2.97 19.82
N ARG A 140 4.18 -2.07 19.01
CA ARG A 140 3.16 -2.40 18.01
C ARG A 140 3.58 -1.83 16.66
N PRO A 141 3.38 -2.58 15.57
CA PRO A 141 3.63 -2.07 14.25
C PRO A 141 2.70 -0.89 13.93
N GLY A 142 3.14 -0.01 13.04
CA GLY A 142 2.34 1.12 12.61
C GLY A 142 2.91 1.79 11.38
N ARG A 143 2.05 2.47 10.61
CA ARG A 143 2.46 3.24 9.42
C ARG A 143 3.13 4.54 9.86
N LYS A 144 4.40 4.46 10.23
CA LYS A 144 5.20 5.58 10.73
C LYS A 144 6.31 5.92 9.74
N ALA A 145 6.53 7.20 9.50
CA ALA A 145 7.63 7.65 8.65
C ALA A 145 8.98 7.15 9.20
N GLY A 146 9.79 6.56 8.31
CA GLY A 146 11.08 5.97 8.64
C GLY A 146 11.04 4.57 9.25
N ALA A 147 9.86 3.98 9.46
CA ALA A 147 9.72 2.54 9.73
C ALA A 147 9.66 1.76 8.39
N LEU A 148 10.10 0.51 8.42
CA LEU A 148 10.09 -0.40 7.27
C LEU A 148 9.26 -1.64 7.56
N VAL A 149 8.72 -2.24 6.51
CA VAL A 149 8.17 -3.58 6.51
C VAL A 149 8.93 -4.43 5.50
N VAL A 150 9.14 -5.69 5.82
CA VAL A 150 9.71 -6.67 4.88
C VAL A 150 8.64 -7.72 4.60
N LEU A 151 8.31 -7.85 3.32
CA LEU A 151 7.39 -8.86 2.82
C LEU A 151 8.20 -9.97 2.18
N VAL A 152 7.98 -11.23 2.56
CA VAL A 152 8.52 -12.39 1.86
C VAL A 152 7.36 -13.09 1.19
N ASP A 153 7.45 -13.20 -0.14
CA ASP A 153 6.37 -13.74 -0.95
C ASP A 153 5.02 -13.09 -0.58
N GLY A 154 4.99 -11.77 -0.45
CA GLY A 154 3.79 -10.99 -0.15
C GLY A 154 3.27 -11.06 1.28
N GLU A 155 3.80 -11.93 2.13
CA GLU A 155 3.43 -12.03 3.55
C GLU A 155 4.32 -11.15 4.41
N LEU A 156 3.75 -10.48 5.42
CA LEU A 156 4.52 -9.66 6.35
C LEU A 156 5.41 -10.54 7.23
N THR A 157 6.73 -10.39 7.08
CA THR A 157 7.72 -11.15 7.85
C THR A 157 8.33 -10.30 8.96
N LEU A 158 8.76 -9.08 8.63
CA LEU A 158 9.43 -8.18 9.59
C LEU A 158 8.80 -6.79 9.58
N TYR A 159 8.76 -6.16 10.75
CA TYR A 159 8.57 -4.72 10.88
C TYR A 159 9.78 -4.13 11.62
N VAL A 160 10.40 -3.12 11.04
CA VAL A 160 11.57 -2.45 11.61
C VAL A 160 11.15 -1.05 12.04
N GLU A 161 11.33 -0.73 13.33
CA GLU A 161 10.98 0.59 13.83
C GLU A 161 11.89 1.68 13.25
N ARG A 162 11.41 2.92 13.33
CA ARG A 162 12.17 4.09 12.89
C ARG A 162 13.56 4.11 13.53
N GLY A 163 14.59 4.09 12.68
CA GLY A 163 15.99 4.11 13.10
C GLY A 163 16.57 2.74 13.47
N GLY A 164 15.85 1.64 13.24
CA GLY A 164 16.39 0.28 13.27
C GLY A 164 16.79 -0.25 14.65
N LYS A 165 16.31 0.37 15.73
CA LYS A 165 16.68 -0.01 17.11
C LYS A 165 15.94 -1.25 17.61
N SER A 166 14.77 -1.51 17.06
CA SER A 166 13.92 -2.66 17.39
C SER A 166 13.29 -3.19 16.10
N LEU A 167 12.99 -4.48 16.11
CA LEU A 167 12.23 -5.15 15.06
C LEU A 167 11.17 -6.05 15.68
N LEU A 168 10.10 -6.30 14.93
CA LEU A 168 9.09 -7.31 15.22
C LEU A 168 9.19 -8.38 14.14
N SER A 169 9.20 -9.64 14.57
CA SER A 169 9.11 -10.80 13.68
C SER A 169 7.70 -11.35 13.71
N PHE A 170 7.12 -11.59 12.55
CA PHE A 170 5.79 -12.19 12.40
C PHE A 170 5.85 -13.66 11.99
N SER A 171 7.05 -14.20 11.73
CA SER A 171 7.25 -15.64 11.55
C SER A 171 7.06 -16.38 12.88
N ASP A 172 6.28 -17.46 12.83
CA ASP A 172 6.13 -18.40 13.94
C ASP A 172 7.38 -19.29 14.01
N PRO A 173 8.15 -19.29 15.12
CA PRO A 173 9.35 -20.13 15.22
C PRO A 173 9.07 -21.64 15.17
N GLU A 174 7.84 -22.08 15.39
CA GLU A 174 7.44 -23.49 15.26
C GLU A 174 7.15 -23.89 13.80
N ASP A 175 7.04 -22.93 12.88
CA ASP A 175 6.87 -23.16 11.46
C ASP A 175 8.21 -23.57 10.79
N ALA A 176 8.20 -24.67 10.04
CA ALA A 176 9.35 -25.15 9.29
C ALA A 176 9.86 -24.11 8.26
N GLU A 177 8.97 -23.27 7.74
CA GLU A 177 9.30 -22.21 6.77
C GLU A 177 9.86 -20.95 7.43
N ALA A 178 9.86 -20.84 8.76
CA ALA A 178 10.31 -19.64 9.47
C ALA A 178 11.79 -19.34 9.23
N GLY A 179 12.64 -20.36 9.26
CA GLY A 179 14.08 -20.23 9.01
C GLY A 179 14.39 -19.69 7.60
N PRO A 180 13.93 -20.38 6.53
CA PRO A 180 14.07 -19.91 5.16
C PRO A 180 13.48 -18.50 4.92
N THR A 181 12.30 -18.22 5.46
CA THR A 181 11.62 -16.92 5.31
C THR A 181 12.42 -15.80 5.96
N LEU A 182 12.88 -15.99 7.20
CA LEU A 182 13.71 -15.00 7.91
C LEU A 182 15.06 -14.79 7.23
N ALA A 183 15.67 -15.86 6.71
CA ALA A 183 16.90 -15.76 5.95
C ALA A 183 16.69 -14.90 4.68
N ALA A 184 15.61 -15.12 3.94
CA ALA A 184 15.25 -14.30 2.78
C ALA A 184 15.00 -12.83 3.15
N ALA A 185 14.31 -12.58 4.25
CA ALA A 185 14.00 -11.22 4.73
C ALA A 185 15.23 -10.40 5.14
N SER A 186 16.38 -11.06 5.38
CA SER A 186 17.63 -10.43 5.81
C SER A 186 18.62 -10.12 4.69
N ARG A 187 18.33 -10.54 3.45
CA ARG A 187 19.17 -10.28 2.27
C ARG A 187 19.01 -8.85 1.76
#